data_AF-A0A1I5T572-F1
#
_entry.id   AF-A0A1I5T572-F1
#
_cell.length_a   1.000
_cell.length_b   1.000
_cell.length_c   1.000
_cell.angle_alpha   90.00
_cell.angle_beta   90.00
_cell.angle_gamma   90.00
#
_symmetry.space_group_name_H-M   'P 1'
#
loop_
_entity.id
_entity.type
_entity.pdbx_description
1 polymer ?
#
loop_
_entity_poly.entity_id
_entity_poly.type
_entity_poly.pdbx_seq_one_letter_code
_entity_poly.pdbx_strand_id
1 'polypeptide(L)'
;MLKRRFYRLDEISDVTPLTKGDLLYAVEQRQLMLFAKINSKGLAYCYSKVIDGYKKTLGDIFDYDGVVVLSKKDSQRASNEPKLDLDKVLIAQPELATNWRLVSDVFPSAKTSGFFVANVAPLSKLPTKPFFAVGEVVERPSGLEEAVKKEIERDNSGEGFLGALEVFSKAFVGMKEKQLGTVPTRVNKADLRFDLREVNKVFGLETTKDGLQSQKVVDTSDVETHPIKIMINRVLLGNATVDTRTIWNVIKRDHQADTREIDLDSLISDMNNDEIEWFGQENTVRTMKYKTFKNYVTTAKNNQN
;
A
#
# COMPACT_ATOMS: atom_id res chain seq x y z
N MET A 1 -7.22 1.80 25.64
CA MET A 1 -7.91 2.76 24.74
C MET A 1 -7.66 2.32 23.31
N LEU A 2 -8.71 2.06 22.52
CA LEU A 2 -8.57 1.77 21.09
C LEU A 2 -7.98 3.02 20.40
N LYS A 3 -6.73 2.93 19.94
CA LYS A 3 -6.14 4.00 19.12
C LYS A 3 -6.90 4.04 17.80
N ARG A 4 -7.33 5.23 17.38
CA ARG A 4 -7.86 5.47 16.01
C ARG A 4 -6.86 4.95 14.98
N ARG A 5 -7.32 4.50 13.81
CA ARG A 5 -6.43 3.94 12.76
C ARG A 5 -5.82 5.03 11.87
N PHE A 6 -6.63 6.01 11.49
CA PHE A 6 -6.25 7.08 10.57
C PHE A 6 -6.08 8.40 11.31
N TYR A 7 -4.95 9.07 11.08
CA TYR A 7 -4.55 10.31 11.73
C TYR A 7 -4.22 11.38 10.69
N ARG A 8 -4.40 12.66 11.02
CA ARG A 8 -3.89 13.78 10.21
C ARG A 8 -2.38 13.74 10.17
N LEU A 9 -1.79 14.24 9.09
CA LEU A 9 -0.33 14.24 8.92
C LEU A 9 0.39 15.00 10.06
N ASP A 10 -0.24 16.04 10.59
CA ASP A 10 0.32 16.86 11.68
C ASP A 10 0.30 16.15 13.05
N GLU A 11 -0.47 15.08 13.19
CA GLU A 11 -0.62 14.33 14.44
C GLU A 11 0.44 13.20 14.57
N ILE A 12 1.38 13.08 13.62
CA ILE A 12 2.34 11.96 13.58
C ILE A 12 3.25 11.91 14.82
N SER A 13 3.73 13.07 15.26
CA SER A 13 4.62 13.18 16.43
C SER A 13 3.87 13.03 17.75
N ASP A 14 2.54 13.11 17.74
CA ASP A 14 1.71 12.83 18.91
C ASP A 14 1.55 11.31 19.14
N VAL A 15 1.77 10.49 18.11
CA VAL A 15 1.42 9.06 18.15
C VAL A 15 2.54 8.10 17.76
N THR A 16 3.64 8.63 17.23
CA THR A 16 4.86 7.88 16.89
C THR A 16 6.09 8.76 17.21
N PRO A 17 7.31 8.19 17.32
CA PRO A 17 8.53 8.97 17.44
C PRO A 17 8.95 9.70 16.14
N LEU A 18 8.20 9.53 15.05
CA LEU A 18 8.52 10.12 13.76
C LEU A 18 8.05 11.57 13.66
N THR A 19 8.73 12.32 12.80
CA THR A 19 8.31 13.66 12.39
C THR A 19 7.41 13.60 11.16
N LYS A 20 6.72 14.71 10.88
CA LYS A 20 6.02 14.90 9.61
C LYS A 20 6.98 14.85 8.42
N GLY A 21 8.23 15.28 8.60
CA GLY A 21 9.28 15.18 7.58
C GLY A 21 9.55 13.72 7.18
N ASP A 22 9.73 12.83 8.16
CA ASP A 22 9.98 11.40 7.91
C ASP A 22 8.82 10.75 7.16
N LEU A 23 7.59 11.07 7.56
CA LEU A 23 6.38 10.60 6.92
C LEU A 23 6.32 11.02 5.44
N LEU A 24 6.57 12.31 5.16
CA LEU A 24 6.53 12.86 3.80
C LEU A 24 7.67 12.31 2.95
N TYR A 25 8.87 12.16 3.52
CA TYR A 25 10.00 11.52 2.83
C TYR A 25 9.67 10.09 2.40
N ALA A 26 9.06 9.28 3.26
CA ALA A 26 8.64 7.93 2.88
C ALA A 26 7.56 7.91 1.78
N VAL A 27 6.69 8.92 1.72
CA VAL A 27 5.74 9.11 0.62
C VAL A 27 6.47 9.47 -0.67
N GLU A 28 7.43 10.38 -0.61
CA GLU A 28 8.30 10.76 -1.74
C GLU A 28 9.09 9.56 -2.28
N GLN A 29 9.56 8.66 -1.41
CA GLN A 29 10.23 7.41 -1.79
C GLN A 29 9.26 6.28 -2.21
N ARG A 30 7.95 6.55 -2.28
CA ARG A 30 6.89 5.57 -2.62
C ARG A 30 6.84 4.35 -1.69
N GLN A 31 7.37 4.49 -0.48
CA GLN A 31 7.35 3.47 0.56
C GLN A 31 6.04 3.49 1.34
N LEU A 32 5.43 4.68 1.48
CA LEU A 32 4.16 4.87 2.19
C LEU A 32 3.08 5.45 1.27
N MET A 33 1.85 4.94 1.41
CA MET A 33 0.66 5.53 0.79
C MET A 33 -0.06 6.42 1.79
N LEU A 34 -0.57 7.54 1.31
CA LEU A 34 -1.44 8.42 2.06
C LEU A 34 -2.90 8.00 1.89
N PHE A 35 -3.71 8.50 2.81
CA PHE A 35 -5.14 8.35 2.84
C PHE A 35 -5.77 9.73 2.84
N ALA A 36 -7.05 9.82 2.51
CA ALA A 36 -7.79 11.08 2.58
C ALA A 36 -9.15 10.87 3.21
N LYS A 37 -9.55 11.77 4.11
CA LYS A 37 -10.95 11.83 4.54
C LYS A 37 -11.76 12.52 3.43
N ILE A 38 -12.84 11.90 2.99
CA ILE A 38 -13.77 12.50 2.03
C ILE A 38 -15.18 12.50 2.62
N ASN A 39 -15.98 13.47 2.19
CA ASN A 39 -17.42 13.48 2.35
C ASN A 39 -18.00 13.71 0.95
N SER A 40 -18.67 12.71 0.39
CA SER A 40 -19.15 12.75 -0.98
C SER A 40 -20.48 12.04 -1.09
N LYS A 41 -21.36 12.61 -1.89
CA LYS A 41 -22.67 12.03 -2.21
C LYS A 41 -22.61 11.49 -3.64
N GLY A 42 -23.37 10.43 -3.89
CA GLY A 42 -23.52 9.90 -5.24
C GLY A 42 -22.28 9.26 -5.85
N LEU A 43 -21.34 8.75 -5.04
CA LEU A 43 -20.23 7.92 -5.52
C LEU A 43 -20.80 6.63 -6.14
N ALA A 44 -20.12 6.04 -7.12
CA ALA A 44 -20.53 4.75 -7.66
C ALA A 44 -19.47 3.68 -7.46
N TYR A 45 -19.94 2.47 -7.15
CA TYR A 45 -19.10 1.29 -7.12
C TYR A 45 -18.46 1.08 -8.50
N CYS A 46 -17.16 0.79 -8.54
CA CYS A 46 -16.43 0.55 -9.78
C CYS A 46 -15.97 -0.89 -9.83
N TYR A 47 -16.50 -1.66 -10.79
CA TYR A 47 -15.96 -2.99 -11.05
C TYR A 47 -14.53 -2.87 -11.60
N SER A 48 -13.64 -3.77 -11.18
CA SER A 48 -12.23 -3.76 -11.58
C SER A 48 -12.00 -3.96 -13.08
N LYS A 49 -13.02 -4.43 -13.82
CA LYS A 49 -12.93 -4.66 -15.26
C LYS A 49 -13.10 -3.33 -16.00
N VAL A 50 -12.00 -2.86 -16.58
CA VAL A 50 -12.04 -1.84 -17.63
C VAL A 50 -12.49 -2.54 -18.91
N ILE A 51 -13.54 -2.01 -19.53
CA ILE A 51 -14.03 -2.47 -20.84
C ILE A 51 -13.67 -1.35 -21.83
N ASP A 52 -13.20 -1.70 -23.02
CA ASP A 52 -12.79 -0.73 -24.06
C ASP A 52 -11.73 0.29 -23.59
N GLY A 53 -10.63 -0.23 -23.04
CA GLY A 53 -9.37 0.50 -22.77
C GLY A 53 -9.39 1.51 -21.62
N TYR A 54 -10.48 2.25 -21.44
CA TYR A 54 -10.59 3.35 -20.47
C TYR A 54 -11.94 3.46 -19.76
N LYS A 55 -12.97 2.75 -20.25
CA LYS A 55 -14.33 2.88 -19.72
C LYS A 55 -14.55 1.95 -18.52
N LYS A 56 -15.30 2.44 -17.53
CA LYS A 56 -15.56 1.73 -16.27
C LYS A 56 -16.94 1.09 -16.31
N THR A 57 -17.10 -0.07 -15.66
CA THR A 57 -18.43 -0.59 -15.35
C THR A 57 -18.84 -0.08 -13.97
N LEU A 58 -19.96 0.64 -13.92
CA LEU A 58 -20.52 1.16 -12.67
C LEU A 58 -21.46 0.13 -12.04
N GLY A 59 -21.40 0.05 -10.72
CA GLY A 59 -22.44 -0.56 -9.90
C GLY A 59 -23.29 0.49 -9.22
N ASP A 60 -23.87 0.09 -8.09
CA ASP A 60 -24.76 0.93 -7.30
C ASP A 60 -24.10 2.22 -6.83
N ILE A 61 -24.94 3.24 -6.64
CA ILE A 61 -24.60 4.58 -6.16
C ILE A 61 -24.76 4.62 -4.64
N PHE A 62 -23.83 5.27 -3.94
CA PHE A 62 -23.82 5.38 -2.49
C PHE A 62 -23.28 6.74 -2.03
N ASP A 63 -23.61 7.12 -0.80
CA ASP A 63 -23.04 8.27 -0.10
C ASP A 63 -21.95 7.79 0.88
N TYR A 64 -20.91 8.60 1.06
CA TYR A 64 -19.74 8.22 1.84
C TYR A 64 -19.15 9.38 2.66
N ASP A 65 -19.01 9.18 3.97
CA ASP A 65 -18.21 10.01 4.87
C ASP A 65 -17.18 9.10 5.55
N GLY A 66 -15.95 9.10 5.06
CA GLY A 66 -14.96 8.13 5.50
C GLY A 66 -13.60 8.35 4.88
N VAL A 67 -12.76 7.32 4.93
CA VAL A 67 -11.37 7.38 4.49
C VAL A 67 -11.19 6.60 3.19
N VAL A 68 -10.51 7.21 2.22
CA VAL A 68 -10.08 6.56 0.99
C VAL A 68 -8.56 6.40 0.94
N VAL A 69 -8.09 5.39 0.24
CA VAL A 69 -6.67 5.14 -0.02
C VAL A 69 -6.26 5.85 -1.29
N LEU A 70 -5.14 6.58 -1.23
CA LEU A 70 -4.50 7.17 -2.40
C LEU A 70 -3.50 6.18 -3.00
N SER A 71 -3.35 6.16 -4.32
CA SER A 71 -2.27 5.40 -4.95
C SER A 71 -0.91 5.97 -4.51
N LYS A 72 0.18 5.21 -4.66
CA LYS A 72 1.52 5.73 -4.39
C LYS A 72 1.82 7.01 -5.18
N LYS A 73 1.40 7.06 -6.45
CA LYS A 73 1.57 8.24 -7.32
C LYS A 73 0.73 9.42 -6.81
N ASP A 74 -0.52 9.17 -6.44
CA ASP A 74 -1.42 10.23 -5.95
C ASP A 74 -1.01 10.72 -4.57
N SER A 75 -0.43 9.86 -3.73
CA SER A 75 0.13 10.23 -2.43
C SER A 75 1.28 11.23 -2.59
N GLN A 76 2.20 10.98 -3.52
CA GLN A 76 3.28 11.90 -3.86
C GLN A 76 2.77 13.23 -4.43
N ARG A 77 1.73 13.20 -5.26
CA ARG A 77 1.12 14.42 -5.80
C ARG A 77 0.44 15.22 -4.70
N ALA A 78 -0.35 14.56 -3.87
CA ALA A 78 -1.09 15.20 -2.79
C ALA A 78 -0.19 15.81 -1.70
N SER A 79 1.04 15.32 -1.50
CA SER A 79 1.99 15.97 -0.59
C SER A 79 2.46 17.34 -1.10
N ASN A 80 2.54 17.51 -2.42
CA ASN A 80 3.12 18.67 -3.10
C ASN A 80 2.06 19.67 -3.59
N GLU A 81 0.89 19.19 -4.00
CA GLU A 81 -0.21 19.99 -4.54
C GLU A 81 -1.19 20.40 -3.41
N PRO A 82 -1.82 21.59 -3.48
CA PRO A 82 -2.79 22.03 -2.47
C PRO A 82 -4.10 21.22 -2.52
N LYS A 83 -4.44 20.72 -3.71
CA LYS A 83 -5.62 19.91 -4.01
C LYS A 83 -5.30 18.90 -5.09
N LEU A 84 -5.99 17.77 -5.08
CA LEU A 84 -5.86 16.69 -6.05
C LEU A 84 -7.25 16.17 -6.43
N ASP A 85 -7.51 16.06 -7.73
CA ASP A 85 -8.75 15.48 -8.25
C ASP A 85 -8.50 14.01 -8.65
N LEU A 86 -9.32 13.09 -8.13
CA LEU A 86 -9.16 11.64 -8.26
C LEU A 86 -10.31 11.02 -9.04
N ASP A 87 -10.01 10.41 -10.19
CA ASP A 87 -11.04 9.74 -11.02
C ASP A 87 -11.52 8.40 -10.43
N LYS A 88 -10.72 7.82 -9.53
CA LYS A 88 -10.96 6.54 -8.90
C LYS A 88 -10.32 6.52 -7.53
N VAL A 89 -11.07 6.06 -6.54
CA VAL A 89 -10.63 5.98 -5.15
C VAL A 89 -10.87 4.57 -4.61
N LEU A 90 -10.04 4.13 -3.67
CA LEU A 90 -10.26 2.88 -2.94
C LEU A 90 -10.91 3.21 -1.60
N ILE A 91 -12.15 2.77 -1.39
CA ILE A 91 -12.89 2.93 -0.15
C ILE A 91 -12.26 2.05 0.93
N ALA A 92 -11.72 2.66 1.99
CA ALA A 92 -10.98 1.93 3.03
C ALA A 92 -11.88 1.39 4.16
N GLN A 93 -13.04 2.02 4.36
CA GLN A 93 -14.01 1.68 5.41
C GLN A 93 -15.40 1.43 4.80
N PRO A 94 -15.64 0.25 4.20
CA PRO A 94 -16.90 -0.07 3.53
C PRO A 94 -18.15 0.12 4.40
N GLU A 95 -18.02 -0.09 5.71
CA GLU A 95 -19.09 0.06 6.69
C GLU A 95 -19.65 1.47 6.81
N LEU A 96 -18.93 2.49 6.31
CA LEU A 96 -19.37 3.89 6.31
C LEU A 96 -20.10 4.29 5.03
N ALA A 97 -20.24 3.38 4.06
CA ALA A 97 -21.02 3.62 2.84
C ALA A 97 -22.51 3.44 3.12
N THR A 98 -23.29 4.47 2.82
CA THR A 98 -24.73 4.54 3.11
C THR A 98 -25.53 4.87 1.87
N ASN A 99 -26.86 4.77 1.96
CA ASN A 99 -27.77 5.23 0.90
C ASN A 99 -27.50 4.59 -0.48
N TRP A 100 -27.34 3.27 -0.48
CA TRP A 100 -27.12 2.47 -1.68
C TRP A 100 -28.37 2.47 -2.56
N ARG A 101 -28.20 2.81 -3.84
CA ARG A 101 -29.28 2.97 -4.83
C ARG A 101 -28.85 2.45 -6.19
N LEU A 102 -29.78 1.91 -6.96
CA LEU A 102 -29.51 1.53 -8.34
C LEU A 102 -29.30 2.78 -9.18
N VAL A 103 -28.36 2.70 -10.12
CA VAL A 103 -28.12 3.79 -11.09
C VAL A 103 -29.39 4.10 -11.89
N SER A 104 -30.17 3.07 -12.25
CA SER A 104 -31.45 3.21 -12.97
C SER A 104 -32.51 4.00 -12.21
N ASP A 105 -32.47 3.95 -10.86
CA ASP A 105 -33.45 4.62 -10.02
C ASP A 105 -33.09 6.10 -9.85
N VAL A 106 -31.78 6.40 -9.77
CA VAL A 106 -31.26 7.76 -9.64
C VAL A 106 -31.31 8.51 -10.98
N PHE A 107 -31.02 7.81 -12.08
CA PHE A 107 -30.94 8.38 -13.42
C PHE A 107 -31.81 7.60 -14.43
N PRO A 108 -33.15 7.66 -14.30
CA PRO A 108 -34.08 6.88 -15.13
C PRO A 108 -34.09 7.34 -16.60
N SER A 109 -33.63 8.56 -16.87
CA SER A 109 -33.63 9.18 -18.21
C SER A 109 -32.30 9.02 -18.95
N ALA A 110 -31.24 8.60 -18.27
CA ALA A 110 -29.96 8.38 -18.90
C ALA A 110 -29.99 7.08 -19.71
N LYS A 111 -29.81 7.17 -21.02
CA LYS A 111 -29.54 5.99 -21.84
C LYS A 111 -28.22 5.40 -21.32
N THR A 112 -28.24 4.14 -20.89
CA THR A 112 -27.10 3.51 -20.20
C THR A 112 -25.83 3.57 -21.05
N SER A 113 -24.70 3.68 -20.34
CA SER A 113 -23.32 3.85 -20.83
C SER A 113 -23.01 5.16 -21.58
N GLY A 114 -21.91 5.80 -21.19
CA GLY A 114 -21.35 7.01 -21.78
C GLY A 114 -19.87 6.80 -22.10
N PHE A 115 -19.13 7.85 -22.40
CA PHE A 115 -17.69 7.70 -22.67
C PHE A 115 -16.89 7.22 -21.46
N PHE A 116 -17.28 7.61 -20.24
CA PHE A 116 -16.61 7.16 -19.01
C PHE A 116 -17.15 5.85 -18.45
N VAL A 117 -18.36 5.46 -18.87
CA VAL A 117 -19.10 4.32 -18.33
C VAL A 117 -19.41 3.35 -19.46
N ALA A 118 -18.77 2.19 -19.51
CA ALA A 118 -19.05 1.19 -20.55
C ALA A 118 -20.37 0.45 -20.29
N ASN A 119 -20.70 0.21 -19.03
CA ASN A 119 -21.90 -0.52 -18.64
C ASN A 119 -22.30 -0.18 -17.20
N VAL A 120 -23.52 -0.52 -16.84
CA VAL A 120 -24.08 -0.45 -15.49
C VAL A 120 -24.54 -1.86 -15.10
N ALA A 121 -24.05 -2.35 -13.97
CA ALA A 121 -24.42 -3.66 -13.45
C ALA A 121 -24.70 -3.57 -11.94
N PRO A 122 -25.91 -3.94 -11.47
CA PRO A 122 -26.24 -3.81 -10.06
C PRO A 122 -25.38 -4.73 -9.18
N LEU A 123 -25.13 -4.31 -7.94
CA LEU A 123 -24.47 -5.15 -6.95
C LEU A 123 -25.41 -6.28 -6.51
N SER A 124 -24.90 -7.52 -6.53
CA SER A 124 -25.62 -8.66 -5.94
C SER A 124 -25.57 -8.67 -4.41
N LYS A 125 -24.54 -8.04 -3.82
CA LYS A 125 -24.36 -7.89 -2.38
C LYS A 125 -23.48 -6.67 -2.08
N LEU A 126 -23.79 -5.98 -0.99
CA LEU A 126 -22.98 -4.85 -0.53
C LEU A 126 -21.56 -5.29 -0.13
N PRO A 127 -20.52 -4.53 -0.51
CA PRO A 127 -19.14 -4.87 -0.21
C PRO A 127 -18.84 -4.73 1.28
N THR A 128 -18.18 -5.75 1.85
CA THR A 128 -17.70 -5.74 3.24
C THR A 128 -16.19 -5.58 3.35
N LYS A 129 -15.49 -5.53 2.21
CA LYS A 129 -14.04 -5.33 2.10
C LYS A 129 -13.76 -4.08 1.27
N PRO A 130 -12.56 -3.48 1.38
CA PRO A 130 -12.19 -2.32 0.58
C PRO A 130 -12.48 -2.55 -0.90
N PHE A 131 -13.07 -1.54 -1.55
CA PHE A 131 -13.54 -1.62 -2.92
C PHE A 131 -13.31 -0.32 -3.66
N PHE A 132 -13.22 -0.39 -4.98
CA PHE A 132 -13.02 0.80 -5.79
C PHE A 132 -14.33 1.53 -6.05
N ALA A 133 -14.27 2.85 -6.00
CA ALA A 133 -15.34 3.73 -6.39
C ALA A 133 -14.84 4.80 -7.36
N VAL A 134 -15.76 5.34 -8.14
CA VAL A 134 -15.56 6.59 -8.88
C VAL A 134 -16.23 7.72 -8.11
N GLY A 135 -15.85 8.96 -8.45
CA GLY A 135 -16.51 10.13 -7.92
C GLY A 135 -17.98 10.25 -8.37
N GLU A 136 -18.60 11.36 -8.02
CA GLU A 136 -20.05 11.57 -8.17
C GLU A 136 -20.53 11.27 -9.60
N VAL A 137 -21.58 10.45 -9.71
CA VAL A 137 -22.23 10.16 -10.99
C VAL A 137 -23.18 11.29 -11.34
N VAL A 138 -23.10 11.78 -12.57
CA VAL A 138 -23.94 12.87 -13.08
C VAL A 138 -24.43 12.55 -14.49
N GLU A 139 -25.57 13.13 -14.87
CA GLU A 139 -25.98 13.15 -16.28
C GLU A 139 -25.20 14.21 -17.03
N ARG A 140 -24.73 13.88 -18.24
CA ARG A 140 -24.06 14.79 -19.15
C ARG A 140 -24.71 14.76 -20.54
N PRO A 141 -24.71 15.88 -21.27
CA PRO A 141 -25.10 15.89 -22.68
C PRO A 141 -24.26 14.92 -23.52
N SER A 142 -24.89 14.18 -24.43
CA SER A 142 -24.20 13.36 -25.44
C SER A 142 -23.31 14.23 -26.35
N GLY A 143 -22.05 13.85 -26.60
CA GLY A 143 -21.15 14.57 -27.52
C GLY A 143 -20.26 15.64 -26.86
N LEU A 144 -20.38 15.83 -25.54
CA LEU A 144 -19.54 16.73 -24.76
C LEU A 144 -18.04 16.38 -24.85
N GLU A 145 -17.68 15.10 -24.94
CA GLU A 145 -16.27 14.71 -25.00
C GLU A 145 -15.59 15.04 -26.32
N GLU A 146 -16.29 15.05 -27.47
CA GLU A 146 -15.63 15.41 -28.72
C GLU A 146 -15.30 16.90 -28.76
N ALA A 147 -16.13 17.72 -28.13
CA ALA A 147 -15.86 19.14 -27.90
C ALA A 147 -14.72 19.36 -26.90
N VAL A 148 -14.74 18.67 -25.75
CA VAL A 148 -13.70 18.78 -24.71
C VAL A 148 -12.36 18.24 -25.21
N LYS A 149 -12.33 17.13 -25.95
CA LYS A 149 -11.11 16.54 -26.51
C LYS A 149 -10.49 17.45 -27.57
N LYS A 150 -11.29 18.05 -28.47
CA LYS A 150 -10.81 19.04 -29.45
C LYS A 150 -10.22 20.28 -28.78
N GLU A 151 -10.75 20.68 -27.61
CA GLU A 151 -10.26 21.85 -26.88
C GLU A 151 -8.98 21.54 -26.10
N ILE A 152 -8.87 20.37 -25.46
CA ILE A 152 -7.65 19.93 -24.78
C ILE A 152 -6.50 19.73 -25.77
N GLU A 153 -6.78 19.27 -26.99
CA GLU A 153 -5.80 19.20 -28.07
C GLU A 153 -5.38 20.58 -28.58
N ARG A 154 -6.19 21.63 -28.37
CA ARG A 154 -5.89 23.02 -28.73
C ARG A 154 -5.22 23.81 -27.62
N ASP A 155 -5.45 23.45 -26.36
CA ASP A 155 -5.06 24.25 -25.21
C ASP A 155 -3.79 23.70 -24.52
N ASN A 156 -2.67 24.41 -24.71
CA ASN A 156 -1.38 24.11 -24.08
C ASN A 156 -1.25 24.70 -22.65
N SER A 157 -2.30 25.32 -22.12
CA SER A 157 -2.23 26.18 -20.93
C SER A 157 -2.21 25.46 -19.58
N GLY A 158 -2.44 24.14 -19.54
CA GLY A 158 -2.40 23.38 -18.28
C GLY A 158 -3.61 23.59 -17.36
N GLU A 159 -4.62 24.36 -17.79
CA GLU A 159 -5.95 24.39 -17.14
C GLU A 159 -6.69 23.10 -17.48
N GLY A 160 -6.43 22.04 -16.71
CA GLY A 160 -6.86 20.68 -17.00
C GLY A 160 -8.36 20.52 -17.30
N PHE A 161 -8.68 19.40 -17.96
CA PHE A 161 -9.98 18.83 -18.38
C PHE A 161 -11.27 19.32 -17.67
N LEU A 162 -11.22 19.62 -16.38
CA LEU A 162 -12.36 20.14 -15.60
C LEU A 162 -12.74 21.59 -15.93
N GLY A 163 -11.76 22.47 -16.22
CA GLY A 163 -12.03 23.85 -16.64
C GLY A 163 -12.77 23.88 -17.98
N ALA A 164 -12.30 23.07 -18.93
CA ALA A 164 -12.97 22.87 -20.22
C ALA A 164 -14.41 22.32 -20.04
N LEU A 165 -14.59 21.30 -19.19
CA LEU A 165 -15.92 20.75 -18.90
C LEU A 165 -16.91 21.79 -18.36
N GLU A 166 -16.47 22.68 -17.48
CA GLU A 166 -17.34 23.68 -16.87
C GLU A 166 -17.83 24.71 -17.92
N VAL A 167 -16.95 25.13 -18.83
CA VAL A 167 -17.29 26.02 -19.96
C VAL A 167 -18.27 25.35 -20.92
N PHE A 168 -18.02 24.09 -21.29
CA PHE A 168 -18.90 23.38 -22.22
C PHE A 168 -20.25 22.98 -21.60
N SER A 169 -20.30 22.64 -20.31
CA SER A 169 -21.56 22.30 -19.62
C SER A 169 -22.61 23.42 -19.71
N LYS A 170 -22.16 24.68 -19.72
CA LYS A 170 -23.02 25.86 -19.88
C LYS A 170 -23.49 26.07 -21.33
N ALA A 171 -22.73 25.59 -22.32
CA ALA A 171 -23.05 25.73 -23.74
C ALA A 171 -24.02 24.64 -24.26
N PHE A 172 -24.05 23.46 -23.63
CA PHE A 172 -24.82 22.30 -24.12
C PHE A 172 -26.17 22.06 -23.41
N VAL A 173 -26.71 23.08 -22.73
CA VAL A 173 -27.98 23.03 -21.96
C VAL A 173 -29.22 22.68 -22.83
N GLY A 174 -29.09 22.58 -24.15
CA GLY A 174 -30.18 22.26 -25.09
C GLY A 174 -30.23 20.85 -25.67
N MET A 175 -29.28 19.96 -25.37
CA MET A 175 -29.26 18.61 -25.95
C MET A 175 -30.21 17.65 -25.24
N LYS A 176 -31.07 16.95 -26.02
CA LYS A 176 -32.10 16.04 -25.49
C LYS A 176 -31.54 14.71 -24.99
N GLU A 177 -30.40 14.26 -25.52
CA GLU A 177 -29.81 12.98 -25.15
C GLU A 177 -28.79 13.16 -24.01
N LYS A 178 -29.01 12.40 -22.94
CA LYS A 178 -28.18 12.40 -21.74
C LYS A 178 -27.48 11.06 -21.57
N GLN A 179 -26.25 11.12 -21.10
CA GLN A 179 -25.37 9.98 -20.83
C GLN A 179 -24.83 10.08 -19.39
N LEU A 180 -24.34 8.97 -18.84
CA LEU A 180 -23.69 8.97 -17.53
C LEU A 180 -22.24 9.43 -17.62
N GLY A 181 -21.86 10.32 -16.72
CA GLY A 181 -20.48 10.76 -16.50
C GLY A 181 -20.12 10.72 -15.01
N THR A 182 -18.82 10.92 -14.73
CA THR A 182 -18.31 10.97 -13.36
C THR A 182 -17.57 12.28 -13.11
N VAL A 183 -17.78 12.88 -11.96
CA VAL A 183 -16.99 14.01 -11.47
C VAL A 183 -15.86 13.47 -10.59
N PRO A 184 -14.59 13.87 -10.78
CA PRO A 184 -13.49 13.41 -9.93
C PRO A 184 -13.70 13.79 -8.46
N THR A 185 -13.25 12.92 -7.56
CA THR A 185 -13.27 13.18 -6.12
C THR A 185 -12.12 14.12 -5.77
N ARG A 186 -12.46 15.34 -5.30
CA ARG A 186 -11.47 16.31 -4.84
C ARG A 186 -10.98 15.99 -3.43
N VAL A 187 -9.67 15.98 -3.27
CA VAL A 187 -8.97 15.83 -1.99
C VAL A 187 -8.13 17.07 -1.73
N ASN A 188 -8.29 17.70 -0.57
CA ASN A 188 -7.42 18.80 -0.14
C ASN A 188 -6.29 18.29 0.73
N LYS A 189 -5.18 19.04 0.78
CA LYS A 189 -4.04 18.70 1.65
C LYS A 189 -4.41 18.56 3.13
N ALA A 190 -5.35 19.36 3.62
CA ALA A 190 -5.85 19.28 5.01
C ALA A 190 -6.63 17.99 5.31
N ASP A 191 -7.14 17.32 4.28
CA ASP A 191 -7.91 16.09 4.40
C ASP A 191 -7.01 14.84 4.39
N LEU A 192 -5.71 15.01 4.16
CA LEU A 192 -4.75 13.92 4.15
C LEU A 192 -4.58 13.28 5.52
N ARG A 193 -4.43 11.97 5.49
CA ARG A 193 -4.28 11.10 6.65
C ARG A 193 -3.17 10.08 6.40
N PHE A 194 -2.60 9.55 7.46
CA PHE A 194 -1.79 8.33 7.44
C PHE A 194 -2.50 7.21 8.19
N ASP A 195 -2.24 5.97 7.80
CA ASP A 195 -2.64 4.78 8.56
C ASP A 195 -1.52 4.42 9.54
N LEU A 196 -1.83 4.46 10.84
CA LEU A 196 -0.86 4.16 11.89
C LEU A 196 -0.30 2.74 11.75
N ARG A 197 -1.07 1.77 11.23
CA ARG A 197 -0.60 0.40 11.03
C ARG A 197 0.43 0.32 9.92
N GLU A 198 0.19 1.00 8.81
CA GLU A 198 1.13 1.07 7.69
C GLU A 198 2.40 1.81 8.09
N VAL A 199 2.28 2.90 8.84
CA VAL A 199 3.45 3.62 9.39
C VAL A 199 4.26 2.70 10.31
N ASN A 200 3.61 2.01 11.24
CA ASN A 200 4.33 1.09 12.12
C ASN A 200 5.06 -0.01 11.34
N LYS A 201 4.42 -0.54 10.30
CA LYS A 201 5.03 -1.55 9.44
C LYS A 201 6.23 -1.02 8.64
N VAL A 202 6.08 0.13 7.98
CA VAL A 202 7.12 0.72 7.11
C VAL A 202 8.34 1.14 7.91
N PHE A 203 8.15 1.67 9.11
CA PHE A 203 9.23 2.19 9.95
C PHE A 203 9.65 1.23 11.08
N GLY A 204 9.12 0.01 11.11
CA GLY A 204 9.46 -0.98 12.13
C GLY A 204 9.05 -0.57 13.56
N LEU A 205 8.00 0.25 13.70
CA LEU A 205 7.51 0.77 14.99
C LEU A 205 6.43 -0.10 15.62
N GLU A 206 6.30 -1.36 15.19
CA GLU A 206 5.49 -2.33 15.91
C GLU A 206 6.13 -2.61 17.29
N THR A 207 5.91 -1.69 18.22
CA THR A 207 6.04 -1.95 19.64
C THR A 207 5.05 -3.05 19.97
N THR A 208 5.55 -4.18 20.44
CA THR A 208 4.79 -5.23 21.14
C THR A 208 3.83 -4.59 22.15
N LYS A 209 2.60 -4.35 21.73
CA LYS A 209 1.50 -3.86 22.59
C LYS A 209 0.80 -5.02 23.30
N ASP A 210 1.58 -5.96 23.81
CA ASP A 210 1.19 -6.85 24.90
C ASP A 210 2.02 -6.45 26.12
N GLY A 211 1.71 -5.28 26.67
CA GLY A 211 2.01 -4.99 28.06
C GLY A 211 0.87 -5.54 28.91
N LEU A 212 1.16 -6.61 29.68
CA LEU A 212 0.31 -7.27 30.69
C LEU A 212 -0.74 -8.27 30.19
N GLN A 213 -0.32 -9.20 29.33
CA GLN A 213 -0.61 -10.60 29.62
C GLN A 213 0.73 -11.30 29.73
N SER A 214 0.90 -12.12 30.77
CA SER A 214 1.98 -13.08 30.89
C SER A 214 2.33 -13.57 29.50
N GLN A 215 3.56 -13.34 29.04
CA GLN A 215 4.07 -14.04 27.86
C GLN A 215 3.64 -15.49 28.05
N LYS A 216 2.82 -16.00 27.14
CA LYS A 216 2.93 -17.42 26.89
C LYS A 216 4.34 -17.50 26.35
N VAL A 217 5.27 -17.87 27.24
CA VAL A 217 6.61 -18.28 26.88
C VAL A 217 6.35 -19.26 25.75
N VAL A 218 6.54 -18.80 24.51
CA VAL A 218 6.76 -19.72 23.41
C VAL A 218 7.96 -20.48 23.93
N ASP A 219 7.80 -21.79 24.08
CA ASP A 219 8.87 -22.63 24.56
C ASP A 219 10.01 -22.52 23.54
N THR A 220 10.91 -21.56 23.77
CA THR A 220 12.10 -21.32 22.96
C THR A 220 13.21 -22.28 23.35
N SER A 221 12.93 -23.28 24.22
CA SER A 221 13.89 -24.34 24.49
C SER A 221 14.33 -25.04 23.21
N ASP A 222 13.47 -25.08 22.19
CA ASP A 222 13.74 -25.71 20.89
C ASP A 222 14.22 -24.73 19.79
N VAL A 223 14.26 -23.42 20.05
CA VAL A 223 14.73 -22.44 19.05
C VAL A 223 16.25 -22.35 19.13
N GLU A 224 16.94 -22.76 18.07
CA GLU A 224 18.40 -22.63 17.97
C GLU A 224 18.79 -21.14 18.00
N THR A 225 19.50 -20.73 19.06
CA THR A 225 19.91 -19.35 19.31
C THR A 225 21.38 -19.10 19.01
N HIS A 226 22.17 -20.14 18.72
CA HIS A 226 23.59 -19.98 18.43
C HIS A 226 23.79 -19.40 17.01
N PRO A 227 24.42 -18.22 16.86
CA PRO A 227 24.49 -17.51 15.58
C PRO A 227 25.15 -18.33 14.47
N ILE A 228 26.25 -19.01 14.79
CA ILE A 228 26.94 -19.88 13.82
C ILE A 228 26.07 -21.06 13.36
N LYS A 229 25.23 -21.63 14.24
CA LYS A 229 24.35 -22.74 13.87
C LYS A 229 23.17 -22.26 13.03
N ILE A 230 22.65 -21.06 13.32
CA ILE A 230 21.64 -20.41 12.47
C ILE A 230 22.18 -20.22 11.05
N MET A 231 23.42 -19.70 10.91
CA MET A 231 24.07 -19.52 9.61
C MET A 231 24.27 -20.85 8.87
N ILE A 232 24.71 -21.91 9.57
CA ILE A 232 24.81 -23.26 9.01
C ILE A 232 23.46 -23.73 8.46
N ASN A 233 22.39 -23.59 9.26
CA ASN A 233 21.05 -24.01 8.85
C ASN A 233 20.55 -23.23 7.63
N ARG A 234 20.84 -21.93 7.52
CA ARG A 234 20.50 -21.12 6.33
C ARG A 234 21.17 -21.63 5.06
N VAL A 235 22.46 -21.97 5.12
CA VAL A 235 23.17 -22.55 3.97
C VAL A 235 22.57 -23.91 3.59
N LEU A 236 22.25 -24.75 4.58
CA LEU A 236 21.66 -26.07 4.35
C LEU A 236 20.22 -25.99 3.79
N LEU A 237 19.43 -24.97 4.14
CA LEU A 237 18.11 -24.73 3.53
C LEU A 237 18.20 -24.46 2.02
N GLY A 238 19.25 -23.78 1.58
CA GLY A 238 19.50 -23.52 0.15
C GLY A 238 20.04 -24.74 -0.59
N ASN A 239 20.79 -25.61 0.08
CA ASN A 239 21.31 -26.86 -0.49
C ASN A 239 21.73 -27.87 0.62
N ALA A 240 20.90 -28.89 0.84
CA ALA A 240 21.05 -29.84 1.96
C ALA A 240 22.27 -30.78 1.85
N THR A 241 22.80 -31.00 0.64
CA THR A 241 23.87 -31.99 0.40
C THR A 241 25.28 -31.39 0.43
N VAL A 242 25.41 -30.08 0.65
CA VAL A 242 26.70 -29.35 0.62
C VAL A 242 27.65 -29.85 1.71
N ASP A 243 28.92 -30.08 1.36
CA ASP A 243 29.93 -30.50 2.33
C ASP A 243 30.31 -29.37 3.31
N THR A 244 30.80 -29.73 4.49
CA THR A 244 31.15 -28.77 5.56
C THR A 244 32.11 -27.67 5.10
N ARG A 245 33.07 -27.99 4.22
CA ARG A 245 34.07 -27.01 3.78
C ARG A 245 33.45 -25.98 2.86
N THR A 246 32.52 -26.41 2.01
CA THR A 246 31.76 -25.49 1.17
C THR A 246 30.87 -24.57 2.02
N ILE A 247 30.21 -25.08 3.07
CA ILE A 247 29.42 -24.23 4.00
C ILE A 247 30.31 -23.16 4.65
N TRP A 248 31.50 -23.55 5.14
CA TRP A 248 32.48 -22.61 5.70
C TRP A 248 32.88 -21.52 4.71
N ASN A 249 33.19 -21.90 3.47
CA ASN A 249 33.61 -20.95 2.44
C ASN A 249 32.47 -20.03 1.98
N VAL A 250 31.23 -20.51 2.00
CA VAL A 250 30.05 -19.70 1.67
C VAL A 250 29.82 -18.64 2.74
N ILE A 251 29.87 -19.00 4.03
CA ILE A 251 29.77 -18.03 5.14
C ILE A 251 30.93 -17.04 5.09
N LYS A 252 32.16 -17.50 4.82
CA LYS A 252 33.33 -16.63 4.69
C LYS A 252 33.18 -15.63 3.55
N ARG A 253 32.68 -16.06 2.39
CA ARG A 253 32.44 -15.18 1.24
C ARG A 253 31.35 -14.16 1.54
N ASP A 254 30.28 -14.58 2.21
CA ASP A 254 29.19 -13.70 2.64
C ASP A 254 29.68 -12.60 3.58
N HIS A 255 30.48 -12.95 4.58
CA HIS A 255 31.11 -11.97 5.48
C HIS A 255 31.98 -10.93 4.73
N GLN A 256 32.67 -11.36 3.68
CA GLN A 256 33.53 -10.52 2.84
C GLN A 256 32.77 -9.73 1.76
N ALA A 257 31.47 -9.96 1.58
CA ALA A 257 30.65 -9.29 0.59
C ALA A 257 30.02 -8.00 1.12
N ASP A 258 29.79 -7.04 0.22
CA ASP A 258 29.12 -5.77 0.55
C ASP A 258 27.64 -5.95 0.90
N THR A 259 27.02 -7.02 0.39
CA THR A 259 25.62 -7.39 0.69
C THR A 259 25.62 -8.79 1.29
N ARG A 260 25.24 -8.90 2.57
CA ARG A 260 25.21 -10.15 3.32
C ARG A 260 23.82 -10.77 3.29
N GLU A 261 23.75 -12.05 2.96
CA GLU A 261 22.52 -12.85 2.93
C GLU A 261 22.48 -13.88 4.06
N ILE A 262 23.66 -14.24 4.62
CA ILE A 262 23.78 -15.29 5.65
C ILE A 262 24.02 -14.65 7.02
N ASP A 263 25.01 -13.77 7.15
CA ASP A 263 25.31 -12.98 8.35
C ASP A 263 24.56 -11.65 8.35
N LEU A 264 23.23 -11.72 8.39
CA LEU A 264 22.33 -10.55 8.28
C LEU A 264 22.58 -9.48 9.35
N ASP A 265 22.91 -9.91 10.57
CA ASP A 265 23.12 -9.01 11.71
C ASP A 265 24.59 -8.59 11.85
N SER A 266 25.44 -8.94 10.86
CA SER A 266 26.87 -8.65 10.85
C SER A 266 27.60 -9.11 12.13
N LEU A 267 27.25 -10.28 12.63
CA LEU A 267 27.76 -10.83 13.88
C LEU A 267 29.19 -11.34 13.75
N ILE A 268 29.62 -11.75 12.56
CA ILE A 268 30.99 -12.21 12.33
C ILE A 268 31.91 -11.00 12.31
N SER A 269 32.86 -10.97 13.24
CA SER A 269 33.89 -9.94 13.33
C SER A 269 35.09 -10.26 12.45
N ASP A 270 35.51 -11.52 12.40
CA ASP A 270 36.56 -12.03 11.52
C ASP A 270 36.33 -13.51 11.20
N MET A 271 36.80 -13.96 10.03
CA MET A 271 36.74 -15.36 9.64
C MET A 271 37.87 -15.71 8.67
N ASN A 272 38.72 -16.65 9.09
CA ASN A 272 39.82 -17.15 8.28
C ASN A 272 39.57 -18.61 7.85
N ASN A 273 40.63 -19.35 7.51
CA ASN A 273 40.50 -20.73 7.03
C ASN A 273 40.29 -21.74 8.17
N ASP A 274 40.61 -21.35 9.40
CA ASP A 274 40.77 -22.23 10.56
C ASP A 274 39.90 -21.80 11.74
N GLU A 275 39.51 -20.53 11.83
CA GLU A 275 38.64 -20.01 12.88
C GLU A 275 37.65 -18.94 12.39
N ILE A 276 36.59 -18.79 13.18
CA ILE A 276 35.54 -17.79 13.04
C ILE A 276 35.38 -17.06 14.37
N GLU A 277 35.32 -15.74 14.31
CA GLU A 277 35.08 -14.84 15.44
C GLU A 277 33.74 -14.13 15.27
N TRP A 278 32.97 -14.03 16.35
CA TRP A 278 31.68 -13.34 16.34
C TRP A 278 31.37 -12.62 17.65
N PHE A 279 30.54 -11.59 17.55
CA PHE A 279 30.03 -10.85 18.70
C PHE A 279 28.96 -11.66 19.44
N GLY A 280 29.22 -11.94 20.71
CA GLY A 280 28.31 -12.56 21.65
C GLY A 280 27.58 -11.53 22.53
N GLN A 281 26.78 -12.04 23.47
CA GLN A 281 26.11 -11.20 24.47
C GLN A 281 27.14 -10.43 25.32
N GLU A 282 26.72 -9.26 25.82
CA GLU A 282 27.54 -8.40 26.69
C GLU A 282 28.85 -7.91 26.06
N ASN A 283 28.85 -7.69 24.74
CA ASN A 283 30.03 -7.19 24.00
C ASN A 283 31.24 -8.15 24.04
N THR A 284 31.00 -9.44 24.29
CA THR A 284 32.06 -10.47 24.27
C THR A 284 32.38 -10.90 22.84
N VAL A 285 33.67 -11.05 22.51
CA VAL A 285 34.07 -11.70 21.26
C VAL A 285 34.26 -13.19 21.53
N ARG A 286 33.61 -14.04 20.73
CA ARG A 286 33.72 -15.49 20.81
C ARG A 286 34.43 -16.02 19.57
N THR A 287 35.26 -17.04 19.77
CA THR A 287 36.03 -17.67 18.69
C THR A 287 35.74 -19.17 18.64
N MET A 288 35.64 -19.72 17.43
CA MET A 288 35.44 -21.14 17.19
C MET A 288 36.37 -21.63 16.09
N LYS A 289 37.01 -22.78 16.32
CA LYS A 289 37.84 -23.45 15.31
C LYS A 289 36.98 -24.25 14.33
N TYR A 290 37.48 -24.42 13.11
CA TYR A 290 36.86 -25.22 12.05
C TYR A 290 36.47 -26.64 12.50
N LYS A 291 37.28 -27.25 13.37
CA LYS A 291 36.97 -28.56 13.96
C LYS A 291 35.64 -28.57 14.72
N THR A 292 35.38 -27.54 15.54
CA THR A 292 34.14 -27.40 16.31
C THR A 292 32.96 -27.06 15.38
N PHE A 293 33.21 -26.22 14.37
CA PHE A 293 32.22 -25.91 13.33
C PHE A 293 31.75 -27.17 12.58
N LYS A 294 32.67 -28.08 12.24
CA LYS A 294 32.34 -29.37 11.60
C LYS A 294 31.38 -30.22 12.45
N ASN A 295 31.53 -30.17 13.77
CA ASN A 295 30.61 -30.86 14.67
C ASN A 295 29.20 -30.25 14.56
N TYR A 296 29.10 -28.91 14.52
CA TYR A 296 27.82 -28.22 14.38
C TYR A 296 27.12 -28.52 13.06
N VAL A 297 27.86 -28.59 11.96
CA VAL A 297 27.31 -29.00 10.65
C VAL A 297 26.80 -30.43 10.69
N THR A 298 27.56 -31.35 11.29
CA THR A 298 27.13 -32.76 11.43
C THR A 298 25.82 -32.86 12.24
N THR A 299 25.75 -32.17 13.38
CA THR A 299 24.53 -32.13 14.19
C THR A 299 23.35 -31.52 13.43
N ALA A 300 23.56 -30.41 12.72
CA ALA A 300 22.52 -29.76 11.93
C ALA A 300 21.96 -30.68 10.83
N LYS A 301 22.82 -31.40 10.10
CA LYS A 301 22.41 -32.36 9.07
C LYS A 301 21.63 -33.54 9.64
N ASN A 302 22.04 -34.04 10.80
CA ASN A 302 21.33 -35.14 11.46
C ASN A 302 19.94 -34.74 11.97
N ASN A 303 19.73 -33.46 12.27
CA ASN A 303 18.44 -32.94 12.71
C ASN A 303 17.48 -32.59 11.54
N GLN A 304 17.93 -32.71 10.28
CA GLN A 304 17.12 -32.48 9.07
C GLN A 304 16.60 -33.77 8.42
N ASN A 305 17.05 -34.95 8.88
CA ASN A 305 16.60 -36.28 8.47
C ASN A 305 15.66 -36.89 9.50
#